data_AF-A0A2E7NYG3-F1
#
_entry.id   AF-A0A2E7NYG3-F1
#
_cell.length_a   1.000
_cell.length_b   1.000
_cell.length_c   1.000
_cell.angle_alpha   90.00
_cell.angle_beta   90.00
_cell.angle_gamma   90.00
#
_symmetry.space_group_name_H-M   'P 1'
#
loop_
_entity.id
_entity.type
_entity.pdbx_description
1 polymer ?
#
loop_
_entity_poly.entity_id
_entity_poly.type
_entity_poly.pdbx_seq_one_letter_code
_entity_poly.pdbx_strand_id
1 'polypeptide(L)'
;MLLRGTSRLFIHIMKKPASLFVALLASVSLLVTGCASAPRSKPVAQNEMARNEIEKITRVEIFYHPSEYGVMDLGGSGAAGMSGAFGIFGLVAGLALDASSKLSFADRAAARSKEFTALLKDKGTPDINAAQAEYLAGLIRKSGREVIVTSVKRPTGETPLMDVTTASSTDAASAMPVALTQPGTARLILRVTTGYGAESATASYRSLMITHAVLREPGGKRLVFMELTKKDNGETYSTFESLKSNADEAALSLNKDAVEQAQQVFHNTFDLPPRTTTVAAK
;
A
#
# COMPACT_ATOMS: atom_id res chain seq x y z
N MET A 1 58.30 10.30 -43.57
CA MET A 1 58.83 9.72 -44.82
C MET A 1 58.01 8.46 -45.07
N LEU A 2 56.91 8.55 -45.86
CA LEU A 2 56.77 8.00 -47.24
C LEU A 2 57.03 6.47 -47.26
N LEU A 3 56.20 5.54 -47.73
CA LEU A 3 55.08 5.43 -48.70
C LEU A 3 54.29 4.14 -48.33
N ARG A 4 52.96 4.04 -48.44
CA ARG A 4 52.10 3.85 -49.64
C ARG A 4 52.31 2.54 -50.43
N GLY A 5 51.19 1.83 -50.69
CA GLY A 5 50.96 1.02 -51.91
C GLY A 5 50.61 -0.45 -51.65
N THR A 6 49.35 -0.88 -51.52
CA THR A 6 48.32 -1.22 -52.56
C THR A 6 48.71 -2.32 -53.57
N SER A 7 47.91 -3.40 -53.62
CA SER A 7 47.28 -3.98 -54.84
C SER A 7 46.50 -5.26 -54.47
N ARG A 8 45.15 -5.25 -54.58
CA ARG A 8 44.31 -5.73 -55.71
C ARG A 8 44.40 -7.25 -55.96
N LEU A 9 43.37 -8.02 -55.57
CA LEU A 9 42.16 -8.41 -56.34
C LEU A 9 42.45 -9.47 -57.41
N PHE A 10 41.89 -10.69 -57.29
CA PHE A 10 40.90 -11.25 -58.24
C PHE A 10 40.41 -12.65 -57.83
N ILE A 11 39.16 -12.88 -58.16
CA ILE A 11 38.24 -13.99 -57.86
C ILE A 11 38.41 -15.14 -58.87
N HIS A 12 38.20 -16.40 -58.48
CA HIS A 12 37.39 -17.40 -59.22
C HIS A 12 37.10 -18.66 -58.37
N ILE A 13 35.84 -18.87 -57.94
CA ILE A 13 34.76 -19.70 -58.53
C ILE A 13 34.79 -21.20 -58.11
N MET A 14 33.84 -21.50 -57.22
CA MET A 14 32.92 -22.65 -57.09
C MET A 14 33.36 -24.09 -57.38
N LYS A 15 33.09 -24.97 -56.41
CA LYS A 15 32.36 -26.25 -56.57
C LYS A 15 31.76 -26.72 -55.23
N LYS A 16 30.44 -26.84 -55.17
CA LYS A 16 29.67 -27.73 -54.26
C LYS A 16 28.90 -28.69 -55.18
N PRO A 17 28.75 -29.98 -54.84
CA PRO A 17 27.63 -30.46 -54.00
C PRO A 17 28.10 -31.63 -53.12
N ALA A 18 27.37 -32.33 -52.25
CA ALA A 18 25.98 -32.45 -51.83
C ALA A 18 26.00 -33.01 -50.40
N SER A 19 24.85 -32.91 -49.72
CA SER A 19 24.43 -33.77 -48.60
C SER A 19 25.08 -33.55 -47.23
N LEU A 20 24.49 -32.62 -46.47
CA LEU A 20 24.33 -32.80 -45.01
C LEU A 20 23.06 -32.04 -44.56
N PHE A 21 21.93 -32.42 -45.15
CA PHE A 21 20.62 -32.20 -44.53
C PHE A 21 20.45 -33.31 -43.49
N VAL A 22 20.69 -33.00 -42.21
CA VAL A 22 20.09 -33.57 -40.99
C VAL A 22 20.98 -33.07 -39.83
N ALA A 23 20.68 -31.88 -39.31
CA ALA A 23 21.06 -31.42 -37.97
C ALA A 23 20.58 -29.96 -37.78
N LEU A 24 19.28 -29.71 -37.89
CA LEU A 24 18.69 -28.43 -37.48
C LEU A 24 17.34 -28.68 -36.82
N LEU A 25 17.36 -29.19 -35.59
CA LEU A 25 16.23 -29.19 -34.66
C LEU A 25 16.80 -29.40 -33.24
N ALA A 26 17.40 -28.34 -32.69
CA ALA A 26 17.74 -28.24 -31.29
C ALA A 26 16.97 -27.06 -30.69
N SER A 27 15.74 -27.37 -30.25
CA SER A 27 15.14 -26.89 -29.00
C SER A 27 15.53 -25.49 -28.50
N VAL A 28 14.78 -24.48 -28.92
CA VAL A 28 14.62 -23.22 -28.16
C VAL A 28 13.27 -23.28 -27.46
N SER A 29 13.25 -23.96 -26.31
CA SER A 29 12.12 -23.93 -25.37
C SER A 29 12.68 -23.78 -23.96
N LEU A 30 13.31 -22.64 -23.69
CA LEU A 30 13.75 -22.26 -22.36
C LEU A 30 12.83 -21.14 -21.83
N LEU A 31 11.81 -21.61 -21.12
CA LEU A 31 11.29 -21.04 -19.88
C LEU A 31 10.99 -19.53 -19.91
N VAL A 32 9.84 -19.20 -20.50
CA VAL A 32 8.99 -18.15 -19.91
C VAL A 32 8.46 -18.71 -18.58
N THR A 33 9.29 -18.70 -17.54
CA THR A 33 8.80 -18.70 -16.17
C THR A 33 8.23 -17.31 -15.94
N GLY A 34 7.03 -17.09 -16.48
CA GLY A 34 6.18 -16.07 -15.90
C GLY A 34 6.07 -16.42 -14.42
N CYS A 35 6.58 -15.56 -13.56
CA CYS A 35 6.14 -15.52 -12.17
C CYS A 35 4.62 -15.29 -12.24
N ALA A 36 3.86 -16.37 -12.36
CA ALA A 36 2.44 -16.37 -12.11
C ALA A 36 2.34 -15.89 -10.66
N SER A 37 2.06 -14.60 -10.51
CA SER A 37 1.63 -14.06 -9.24
C SER A 37 0.45 -14.94 -8.85
N ALA A 38 0.66 -15.81 -7.86
CA ALA A 38 -0.40 -16.66 -7.37
C ALA A 38 -1.62 -15.75 -7.14
N PRO A 39 -2.84 -16.18 -7.53
CA PRO A 39 -4.03 -15.37 -7.31
C PRO A 39 -4.00 -14.90 -5.86
N ARG A 40 -4.02 -13.58 -5.61
CA ARG A 40 -4.13 -13.02 -4.26
C ARG A 40 -5.35 -13.69 -3.64
N SER A 41 -5.14 -14.67 -2.77
CA SER A 41 -6.23 -15.32 -2.07
C SER A 41 -6.97 -14.25 -1.27
N LYS A 42 -8.30 -14.37 -1.15
CA LYS A 42 -9.09 -13.42 -0.36
C LYS A 42 -8.44 -13.32 1.04
N PRO A 43 -8.30 -12.13 1.65
CA PRO A 43 -7.55 -11.92 2.89
C PRO A 43 -7.88 -12.94 3.99
N VAL A 44 -9.16 -13.31 4.13
CA VAL A 44 -9.63 -14.33 5.07
C VAL A 44 -8.95 -15.68 4.86
N ALA A 45 -8.84 -16.17 3.61
CA ALA A 45 -8.25 -17.48 3.32
C ALA A 45 -6.74 -17.53 3.62
N GLN A 46 -6.04 -16.40 3.48
CA GLN A 46 -4.63 -16.31 3.88
C GLN A 46 -4.50 -16.34 5.42
N ASN A 47 -5.40 -15.66 6.12
CA ASN A 47 -5.37 -15.52 7.56
C ASN A 47 -5.77 -16.83 8.28
N GLU A 48 -6.61 -17.67 7.66
CA GLU A 48 -6.92 -19.03 8.15
C GLU A 48 -5.67 -19.89 8.37
N MET A 49 -4.63 -19.72 7.54
CA MET A 49 -3.37 -20.46 7.68
C MET A 49 -2.60 -20.07 8.95
N ALA A 50 -2.81 -18.84 9.45
CA ALA A 50 -2.19 -18.33 10.67
C ALA A 50 -3.14 -18.36 11.88
N ARG A 51 -4.35 -18.94 11.75
CA ARG A 51 -5.39 -18.94 12.80
C ARG A 51 -4.87 -19.38 14.15
N ASN A 52 -4.22 -20.53 14.22
CA ASN A 52 -3.71 -21.09 15.50
C ASN A 52 -2.76 -20.12 16.20
N GLU A 53 -2.02 -19.32 15.43
CA GLU A 53 -1.05 -18.37 15.95
C GLU A 53 -1.76 -17.07 16.37
N ILE A 54 -2.80 -16.67 15.65
CA ILE A 54 -3.65 -15.52 15.98
C ILE A 54 -4.50 -15.79 17.24
N GLU A 55 -5.00 -17.00 17.43
CA GLU A 55 -5.77 -17.41 18.61
C GLU A 55 -4.92 -17.38 19.90
N LYS A 56 -3.60 -17.57 19.79
CA LYS A 56 -2.65 -17.46 20.92
C LYS A 56 -2.30 -16.02 21.30
N ILE A 57 -2.73 -15.03 20.51
CA ILE A 57 -2.44 -13.62 20.79
C ILE A 57 -3.35 -13.15 21.92
N THR A 58 -2.73 -12.75 23.04
CA THR A 58 -3.38 -12.16 24.21
C THR A 58 -3.27 -10.64 24.24
N ARG A 59 -2.26 -10.07 23.57
CA ARG A 59 -2.00 -8.63 23.53
C ARG A 59 -1.67 -8.15 22.12
N VAL A 60 -2.24 -7.02 21.72
CA VAL A 60 -1.97 -6.38 20.42
C VAL A 60 -1.44 -4.97 20.64
N GLU A 61 -0.29 -4.67 20.04
CA GLU A 61 0.26 -3.32 19.95
C GLU A 61 -0.05 -2.77 18.57
N ILE A 62 -0.96 -1.80 18.50
CA ILE A 62 -1.33 -1.12 17.26
C ILE A 62 -0.41 0.08 17.06
N PHE A 63 0.29 0.10 15.94
CA PHE A 63 1.10 1.23 15.50
C PHE A 63 0.41 1.90 14.32
N TYR A 64 0.14 3.19 14.42
CA TYR A 64 -0.49 3.96 13.36
C TYR A 64 0.31 5.22 13.03
N HIS A 65 0.10 5.74 11.82
CA HIS A 65 0.67 7.02 11.40
C HIS A 65 -0.41 8.11 11.44
N PRO A 66 -0.11 9.30 11.98
CA PRO A 66 -1.03 10.44 11.92
C PRO A 66 -1.56 10.70 10.50
N SER A 67 -2.78 11.21 10.40
CA SER A 67 -3.38 11.54 9.11
C SER A 67 -2.61 12.63 8.38
N GLU A 68 -2.34 12.38 7.11
CA GLU A 68 -1.98 13.40 6.13
C GLU A 68 -2.92 13.19 4.94
N TYR A 69 -3.75 14.19 4.66
CA TYR A 69 -4.83 14.08 3.69
C TYR A 69 -4.32 14.39 2.29
N GLY A 70 -4.57 13.46 1.38
CA GLY A 70 -4.19 13.62 -0.02
C GLY A 70 -5.23 14.33 -0.83
N VAL A 71 -4.78 15.23 -1.67
CA VAL A 71 -5.60 15.82 -2.72
C VAL A 71 -4.82 15.73 -4.02
N MET A 72 -5.36 15.00 -4.99
CA MET A 72 -4.70 14.78 -6.28
C MET A 72 -5.68 14.94 -7.44
N ASP A 73 -5.24 15.56 -8.54
CA ASP A 73 -5.98 15.63 -9.81
C ASP A 73 -5.14 15.06 -10.95
N LEU A 74 -5.39 13.82 -11.37
CA LEU A 74 -4.51 13.05 -12.24
C LEU A 74 -4.27 13.67 -13.64
N GLY A 75 -4.88 14.81 -13.95
CA GLY A 75 -4.55 15.61 -15.13
C GLY A 75 -4.81 14.89 -16.46
N GLY A 76 -5.61 13.82 -16.46
CA GLY A 76 -5.84 12.96 -17.62
C GLY A 76 -4.80 11.85 -17.81
N SER A 77 -3.83 11.71 -16.91
CA SER A 77 -2.89 10.58 -16.90
C SER A 77 -3.43 9.47 -15.99
N GLY A 78 -3.65 8.27 -16.52
CA GLY A 78 -4.30 7.14 -15.83
C GLY A 78 -3.56 6.54 -14.61
N ALA A 79 -2.89 7.34 -13.78
CA ALA A 79 -2.08 6.91 -12.64
C ALA A 79 -2.91 6.58 -11.38
N ALA A 80 -4.24 6.43 -11.49
CA ALA A 80 -5.14 6.03 -10.40
C ALA A 80 -4.78 4.65 -9.78
N GLY A 81 -3.91 3.87 -10.42
CA GLY A 81 -3.39 2.60 -9.93
C GLY A 81 -2.09 2.65 -9.13
N MET A 82 -1.42 3.81 -9.01
CA MET A 82 -0.06 3.89 -8.46
C MET A 82 0.02 4.30 -6.98
N SER A 83 -1.11 4.54 -6.29
CA SER A 83 -1.13 4.90 -4.86
C SER A 83 -0.71 3.76 -3.92
N GLY A 84 -0.31 2.62 -4.47
CA GLY A 84 0.13 1.43 -3.75
C GLY A 84 1.50 1.61 -3.09
N ALA A 85 1.62 1.02 -1.92
CA ALA A 85 2.80 0.95 -1.06
C ALA A 85 3.39 2.27 -0.53
N PHE A 86 3.39 3.43 -1.19
CA PHE A 86 4.08 4.62 -0.68
C PHE A 86 3.17 5.79 -0.25
N GLY A 87 1.85 5.60 -0.29
CA GLY A 87 0.87 6.65 0.00
C GLY A 87 0.93 7.78 -1.04
N ILE A 88 0.14 8.82 -0.85
CA ILE A 88 0.05 9.98 -1.76
C ILE A 88 1.41 10.67 -1.97
N PHE A 89 2.25 10.79 -0.95
CA PHE A 89 3.53 11.50 -1.05
C PHE A 89 4.60 10.65 -1.73
N GLY A 90 4.53 9.34 -1.59
CA GLY A 90 5.37 8.45 -2.38
C GLY A 90 4.96 8.33 -3.83
N LEU A 91 3.66 8.49 -4.14
CA LEU A 91 3.18 8.68 -5.51
C LEU A 91 3.71 10.00 -6.09
N VAL A 92 3.65 11.10 -5.32
CA VAL A 92 4.25 12.40 -5.71
C VAL A 92 5.76 12.27 -5.95
N ALA A 93 6.50 11.62 -5.05
CA ALA A 93 7.94 11.41 -5.19
C ALA A 93 8.29 10.51 -6.38
N GLY A 94 7.52 9.44 -6.62
CA GLY A 94 7.71 8.54 -7.77
C GLY A 94 7.40 9.20 -9.12
N LEU A 95 6.44 10.13 -9.15
CA LEU A 95 6.09 10.88 -10.36
C LEU A 95 7.06 12.02 -10.67
N ALA A 96 7.70 12.61 -9.65
CA ALA A 96 8.71 13.66 -9.81
C ALA A 96 10.00 13.17 -10.49
N LEU A 97 10.31 11.87 -10.39
CA LEU A 97 11.48 11.27 -11.03
C LEU A 97 11.31 11.05 -12.55
N ASP A 98 10.10 11.26 -13.10
CA ASP A 98 9.73 10.81 -14.43
C ASP A 98 9.19 11.98 -15.30
N ALA A 99 10.10 12.87 -15.70
CA ALA A 99 9.99 13.93 -16.74
C ALA A 99 9.27 15.27 -16.43
N SER A 100 9.73 16.31 -17.15
CA SER A 100 9.56 17.76 -16.94
C SER A 100 8.13 18.34 -16.98
N SER A 101 7.12 17.61 -17.47
CA SER A 101 5.72 18.04 -17.45
C SER A 101 4.93 17.53 -16.23
N LYS A 102 5.39 16.43 -15.60
CA LYS A 102 4.75 15.81 -14.42
C LYS A 102 5.11 16.49 -13.09
N LEU A 103 6.21 17.24 -13.06
CA LEU A 103 6.60 18.09 -11.92
C LEU A 103 5.44 19.00 -11.48
N SER A 104 4.72 19.62 -12.44
CA SER A 104 3.58 20.49 -12.13
C SER A 104 2.41 19.79 -11.44
N PHE A 105 2.17 18.50 -11.72
CA PHE A 105 1.12 17.71 -11.05
C PHE A 105 1.53 17.34 -9.64
N ALA A 106 2.76 16.84 -9.48
CA ALA A 106 3.34 16.47 -8.20
C ALA A 106 3.33 17.67 -7.23
N ASP A 107 3.76 18.84 -7.72
CA ASP A 107 3.78 20.08 -6.94
C ASP A 107 2.36 20.56 -6.57
N ARG A 108 1.40 20.50 -7.51
CA ARG A 108 -0.01 20.84 -7.21
C ARG A 108 -0.62 19.89 -6.19
N ALA A 109 -0.40 18.58 -6.34
CA ALA A 109 -0.91 17.58 -5.41
C ALA A 109 -0.31 17.79 -4.02
N ALA A 110 1.01 18.03 -3.93
CA ALA A 110 1.67 18.35 -2.66
C ALA A 110 1.12 19.63 -2.02
N ALA A 111 0.97 20.71 -2.80
CA ALA A 111 0.43 21.99 -2.33
C ALA A 111 -1.01 21.85 -1.83
N ARG A 112 -1.90 21.23 -2.61
CA ARG A 112 -3.31 21.02 -2.23
C ARG A 112 -3.46 20.08 -1.04
N SER A 113 -2.65 19.01 -0.98
CA SER A 113 -2.64 18.09 0.17
C SER A 113 -2.21 18.82 1.44
N LYS A 114 -1.18 19.67 1.36
CA LYS A 114 -0.72 20.51 2.48
C LYS A 114 -1.79 21.50 2.91
N GLU A 115 -2.39 22.22 1.96
CA GLU A 115 -3.45 23.20 2.21
C GLU A 115 -4.69 22.56 2.84
N PHE A 116 -5.17 21.45 2.30
CA PHE A 116 -6.34 20.75 2.83
C PHE A 116 -6.08 20.12 4.19
N THR A 117 -4.88 19.55 4.40
CA THR A 117 -4.48 19.04 5.72
C THR A 117 -4.39 20.16 6.76
N ALA A 118 -3.85 21.33 6.40
CA ALA A 118 -3.80 22.49 7.28
C ALA A 118 -5.21 22.98 7.61
N LEU A 119 -6.09 23.10 6.61
CA LEU A 119 -7.49 23.49 6.80
C LEU A 119 -8.22 22.60 7.81
N LEU A 120 -8.10 21.28 7.69
CA LEU A 120 -8.71 20.33 8.62
C LEU A 120 -8.13 20.46 10.04
N LYS A 121 -6.82 20.68 10.16
CA LYS A 121 -6.18 20.93 11.46
C LYS A 121 -6.67 22.22 12.10
N ASP A 122 -6.75 23.31 11.35
CA ASP A 122 -7.21 24.63 11.83
C ASP A 122 -8.67 24.59 12.27
N LYS A 123 -9.49 23.75 11.62
CA LYS A 123 -10.88 23.46 12.00
C LYS A 123 -11.00 22.56 13.24
N GLY A 124 -9.90 22.03 13.77
CA GLY A 124 -9.91 21.08 14.88
C GLY A 124 -10.50 19.71 14.51
N THR A 125 -10.48 19.35 13.22
CA THR A 125 -10.93 18.03 12.77
C THR A 125 -10.07 16.93 13.41
N PRO A 126 -10.68 15.94 14.07
CA PRO A 126 -9.94 14.81 14.65
C PRO A 126 -9.14 14.03 13.60
N ASP A 127 -7.99 13.49 14.02
CA ASP A 127 -7.17 12.61 13.18
C ASP A 127 -7.93 11.31 12.87
N ILE A 128 -8.28 11.11 11.59
CA ILE A 128 -9.05 9.93 11.13
C ILE A 128 -8.25 8.64 11.31
N ASN A 129 -6.93 8.67 11.14
CA ASN A 129 -6.09 7.49 11.33
C ASN A 129 -6.03 7.08 12.80
N ALA A 130 -5.96 8.07 13.70
CA ALA A 130 -6.07 7.83 15.15
C ALA A 130 -7.45 7.27 15.52
N ALA A 131 -8.52 7.86 14.99
CA ALA A 131 -9.89 7.38 15.21
C ALA A 131 -10.09 5.94 14.71
N GLN A 132 -9.54 5.61 13.54
CA GLN A 132 -9.55 4.26 12.99
C GLN A 132 -8.81 3.27 13.89
N ALA A 133 -7.60 3.63 14.34
CA ALA A 133 -6.78 2.80 15.21
C ALA A 133 -7.47 2.53 16.55
N GLU A 134 -8.07 3.57 17.16
CA GLU A 134 -8.80 3.43 18.42
C GLU A 134 -10.10 2.64 18.28
N TYR A 135 -10.84 2.83 17.19
CA TYR A 135 -12.03 2.04 16.91
C TYR A 135 -11.68 0.55 16.77
N LEU A 136 -10.63 0.24 16.00
CA LEU A 136 -10.09 -1.12 15.87
C LEU A 136 -9.62 -1.67 17.22
N ALA A 137 -8.92 -0.87 18.02
CA ALA A 137 -8.50 -1.25 19.37
C ALA A 137 -9.71 -1.60 20.24
N GLY A 138 -10.79 -0.83 20.17
CA GLY A 138 -12.05 -1.11 20.86
C GLY A 138 -12.65 -2.46 20.46
N LEU A 139 -12.64 -2.83 19.18
CA LEU A 139 -13.10 -4.14 18.71
C LEU A 139 -12.21 -5.27 19.24
N ILE A 140 -10.89 -5.12 19.17
CA ILE A 140 -9.94 -6.13 19.65
C ILE A 140 -10.04 -6.31 21.17
N ARG A 141 -10.20 -5.23 21.94
CA ARG A 141 -10.45 -5.29 23.39
C ARG A 141 -11.73 -6.07 23.71
N LYS A 142 -12.81 -5.84 22.95
CA LYS A 142 -14.07 -6.59 23.10
C LYS A 142 -13.91 -8.10 22.82
N SER A 143 -12.91 -8.51 22.05
CA SER A 143 -12.56 -9.93 21.86
C SER A 143 -11.80 -10.56 23.03
N GLY A 144 -11.53 -9.80 24.10
CA GLY A 144 -10.82 -10.28 25.30
C GLY A 144 -9.29 -10.09 25.28
N ARG A 145 -8.77 -9.30 24.33
CA ARG A 145 -7.32 -9.04 24.20
C ARG A 145 -6.92 -7.69 24.79
N GLU A 146 -5.73 -7.60 25.34
CA GLU A 146 -5.13 -6.32 25.72
C GLU A 146 -4.71 -5.54 24.47
N VAL A 147 -4.88 -4.22 24.47
CA VAL A 147 -4.51 -3.38 23.32
C VAL A 147 -3.89 -2.06 23.72
N ILE A 148 -2.72 -1.79 23.16
CA ILE A 148 -2.02 -0.49 23.21
C ILE A 148 -2.03 0.12 21.83
N VAL A 149 -2.30 1.42 21.74
CA VAL A 149 -2.27 2.19 20.49
C VAL A 149 -1.14 3.20 20.59
N THR A 150 -0.25 3.19 19.60
CA THR A 150 0.92 4.07 19.55
C THR A 150 0.98 4.78 18.21
N SER A 151 1.09 6.11 18.27
CA SER A 151 1.38 6.92 17.10
C SER A 151 2.87 6.85 16.77
N VAL A 152 3.20 6.57 15.51
CA VAL A 152 4.58 6.50 15.03
C VAL A 152 4.75 7.36 13.79
N LYS A 153 5.93 7.97 13.66
CA LYS A 153 6.25 8.76 12.48
C LYS A 153 6.24 7.86 11.25
N ARG A 154 5.65 8.35 10.15
CA ARG A 154 5.70 7.68 8.85
C ARG A 154 7.18 7.59 8.39
N PRO A 155 7.70 6.39 8.06
CA PRO A 155 9.06 6.26 7.55
C PRO A 155 9.25 7.12 6.30
N THR A 156 10.39 7.79 6.21
CA THR A 156 10.83 8.58 5.05
C THR A 156 12.01 7.86 4.38
N GLY A 157 11.92 7.54 3.09
CA GLY A 157 12.96 6.82 2.34
C GLY A 157 12.60 5.37 2.00
N GLU A 158 13.58 4.57 1.56
CA GLU A 158 13.42 3.18 1.09
C GLU A 158 13.13 2.14 2.20
N THR A 159 12.87 2.58 3.43
CA THR A 159 12.59 1.67 4.55
C THR A 159 11.33 0.83 4.25
N PRO A 160 11.31 -0.48 4.56
CA PRO A 160 10.13 -1.30 4.34
C PRO A 160 8.94 -0.68 5.07
N LEU A 161 7.95 -0.24 4.30
CA LEU A 161 6.88 0.65 4.73
C LEU A 161 5.94 0.07 5.80
N MET A 162 6.12 -1.22 6.13
CA MET A 162 5.38 -2.00 7.13
C MET A 162 6.37 -2.67 8.11
N ASP A 163 7.45 -1.97 8.41
CA ASP A 163 8.43 -2.32 9.42
C ASP A 163 8.51 -1.21 10.48
N VAL A 164 8.01 -1.51 11.67
CA VAL A 164 8.06 -0.60 12.83
C VAL A 164 9.28 -0.84 13.71
N THR A 165 10.18 -1.77 13.35
CA THR A 165 11.43 -1.99 14.12
C THR A 165 12.34 -0.77 14.13
N THR A 166 12.17 0.13 13.16
CA THR A 166 12.91 1.41 13.03
C THR A 166 12.04 2.63 13.35
N ALA A 167 10.76 2.44 13.66
CA ALA A 167 9.82 3.55 13.86
C ALA A 167 10.07 4.24 15.20
N SER A 168 10.25 5.55 15.18
CA SER A 168 10.33 6.38 16.38
C SER A 168 8.93 6.86 16.78
N SER A 169 8.58 6.69 18.06
CA SER A 169 7.37 7.27 18.67
C SER A 169 7.34 8.79 18.43
N THR A 170 6.17 9.34 18.12
CA THR A 170 5.97 10.80 18.04
C THR A 170 5.80 11.45 19.40
N ASP A 171 5.47 10.68 20.44
CA ASP A 171 5.40 11.13 21.83
C ASP A 171 6.60 10.65 22.64
N ALA A 172 7.33 11.59 23.24
CA ALA A 172 8.48 11.28 24.12
C ALA A 172 8.06 10.55 25.41
N ALA A 173 6.81 10.74 25.88
CA ALA A 173 6.25 10.03 27.03
C ALA A 173 5.81 8.59 26.71
N SER A 174 5.60 8.30 25.42
CA SER A 174 5.17 7.00 24.89
C SER A 174 6.30 6.28 24.14
N ALA A 175 7.55 6.74 24.33
CA ALA A 175 8.76 6.10 23.84
C ALA A 175 8.99 4.76 24.58
N MET A 176 8.09 3.81 24.37
CA MET A 176 8.31 2.43 24.76
C MET A 176 9.42 1.89 23.86
N PRO A 177 10.46 1.26 24.41
CA PRO A 177 11.33 0.44 23.57
C PRO A 177 10.44 -0.56 22.85
N VAL A 178 10.54 -0.60 21.52
CA VAL A 178 9.79 -1.49 20.61
C VAL A 178 10.27 -2.94 20.78
N ALA A 179 10.34 -3.44 22.02
CA ALA A 179 10.91 -4.71 22.40
C ALA A 179 10.27 -5.25 23.69
N LEU A 180 9.00 -5.65 23.60
CA LEU A 180 8.52 -6.74 24.43
C LEU A 180 8.42 -7.97 23.53
N THR A 181 9.47 -8.81 23.57
CA THR A 181 9.44 -10.19 23.08
C THR A 181 8.58 -11.06 24.00
N GLN A 182 7.47 -10.52 24.52
CA GLN A 182 6.57 -11.23 25.41
C GLN A 182 5.75 -12.23 24.59
N PRO A 183 5.78 -13.52 24.94
CA PRO A 183 4.91 -14.51 24.32
C PRO A 183 3.43 -14.06 24.35
N GLY A 184 2.71 -14.27 23.25
CA GLY A 184 1.32 -13.84 23.13
C GLY A 184 1.10 -12.37 22.74
N THR A 185 2.17 -11.57 22.61
CA THR A 185 2.07 -10.20 22.06
C THR A 185 2.18 -10.23 20.53
N ALA A 186 1.39 -9.42 19.83
CA ALA A 186 1.53 -9.20 18.41
C ALA A 186 1.52 -7.71 18.08
N ARG A 187 2.18 -7.34 16.99
CA ARG A 187 2.24 -5.96 16.49
C ARG A 187 1.37 -5.83 15.26
N LEU A 188 0.39 -4.95 15.34
CA LEU A 188 -0.45 -4.58 14.21
C LEU A 188 -0.02 -3.21 13.69
N ILE A 189 0.58 -3.21 12.51
CA ILE A 189 0.99 -1.98 11.83
C ILE A 189 -0.17 -1.56 10.93
N LEU A 190 -0.78 -0.44 11.26
CA LEU A 190 -1.90 0.15 10.54
C LEU A 190 -1.42 1.38 9.79
N ARG A 191 -1.43 1.28 8.46
CA ARG A 191 -1.15 2.41 7.61
C ARG A 191 -2.37 2.77 6.79
N VAL A 192 -2.78 4.02 6.94
CA VAL A 192 -3.95 4.55 6.27
C VAL A 192 -3.51 5.72 5.40
N THR A 193 -3.89 5.66 4.13
CA THR A 193 -3.80 6.76 3.18
C THR A 193 -5.21 7.21 2.86
N THR A 194 -5.55 8.44 3.21
CA THR A 194 -6.89 9.02 3.00
C THR A 194 -6.79 10.28 2.16
N GLY A 195 -7.81 10.54 1.36
CA GLY A 195 -7.83 11.75 0.55
C GLY A 195 -8.93 11.76 -0.50
N TYR A 196 -8.78 12.72 -1.40
CA TYR A 196 -9.65 12.95 -2.53
C TYR A 196 -8.84 12.97 -3.83
N GLY A 197 -9.31 12.21 -4.81
CA GLY A 197 -8.70 12.09 -6.13
C GLY A 197 -9.67 12.49 -7.23
N ALA A 198 -9.20 13.20 -8.24
CA ALA A 198 -9.90 13.40 -9.50
C ALA A 198 -9.15 12.70 -10.63
N GLU A 199 -9.86 12.07 -11.57
CA GLU A 199 -9.28 11.35 -12.72
C GLU A 199 -8.66 12.30 -13.76
N SER A 200 -9.07 13.56 -13.75
CA SER A 200 -8.54 14.64 -14.58
C SER A 200 -8.66 15.98 -13.86
N ALA A 201 -8.10 17.05 -14.44
CA ALA A 201 -8.23 18.40 -13.90
C ALA A 201 -9.68 18.95 -13.95
N THR A 202 -10.57 18.31 -14.73
CA THR A 202 -11.97 18.71 -14.90
C THR A 202 -12.95 17.70 -14.28
N ALA A 203 -12.45 16.57 -13.79
CA ALA A 203 -13.27 15.58 -13.10
C ALA A 203 -13.52 16.01 -11.66
N SER A 204 -14.65 15.58 -11.09
CA SER A 204 -14.93 15.77 -9.67
C SER A 204 -13.95 14.97 -8.81
N TYR A 205 -13.55 15.55 -7.69
CA TYR A 205 -12.85 14.89 -6.60
C TYR A 205 -13.77 13.87 -5.93
N ARG A 206 -13.27 12.65 -5.79
CA ARG A 206 -13.94 11.52 -5.13
C ARG A 206 -13.05 10.96 -4.03
N SER A 207 -13.63 10.40 -2.99
CA SER A 207 -12.85 9.87 -1.87
C SER A 207 -12.00 8.67 -2.29
N LEU A 208 -10.83 8.55 -1.67
CA LEU A 208 -9.95 7.39 -1.74
C LEU A 208 -9.41 7.11 -0.34
N MET A 209 -9.61 5.89 0.13
CA MET A 209 -9.03 5.38 1.36
C MET A 209 -8.37 4.02 1.11
N ILE A 210 -7.09 3.93 1.46
CA ILE A 210 -6.31 2.70 1.38
C ILE A 210 -5.78 2.40 2.78
N THR A 211 -6.20 1.26 3.34
CA THR A 211 -5.68 0.73 4.60
C THR A 211 -4.80 -0.48 4.32
N HIS A 212 -3.54 -0.37 4.69
CA HIS A 212 -2.63 -1.51 4.83
C HIS A 212 -2.58 -1.93 6.30
N ALA A 213 -2.88 -3.19 6.56
CA ALA A 213 -2.81 -3.78 7.90
C ALA A 213 -1.85 -4.97 7.89
N VAL A 214 -0.86 -4.96 8.78
CA VAL A 214 0.13 -6.03 8.91
C VAL A 214 0.22 -6.48 10.35
N LEU A 215 -0.13 -7.74 10.60
CA LEU A 215 0.05 -8.37 11.91
C LEU A 215 1.35 -9.18 11.91
N ARG A 216 2.21 -8.94 12.90
CA ARG A 216 3.45 -9.69 13.13
C ARG A 216 3.51 -10.22 14.55
N GLU A 217 4.12 -11.38 14.73
CA GLU A 217 4.51 -11.87 16.05
C GLU A 217 5.76 -11.12 16.57
N PRO A 218 6.16 -11.28 17.83
CA PRO A 218 7.30 -10.54 18.41
C PRO A 218 8.63 -10.85 17.70
N GLY A 219 8.78 -12.08 17.18
CA GLY A 219 9.93 -12.50 16.37
C GLY A 219 9.95 -11.95 14.95
N GLY A 220 8.97 -11.13 14.56
CA GLY A 220 8.93 -10.44 13.27
C GLY A 220 8.26 -11.22 12.12
N LYS A 221 7.94 -12.50 12.31
CA LYS A 221 7.16 -13.29 11.35
C LYS A 221 5.81 -12.62 11.11
N ARG A 222 5.48 -12.42 9.84
CA ARG A 222 4.20 -11.87 9.41
C ARG A 222 3.12 -12.95 9.48
N LEU A 223 2.07 -12.69 10.24
CA LEU A 223 0.89 -13.53 10.37
C LEU A 223 -0.21 -13.12 9.39
N VAL A 224 -0.40 -11.80 9.22
CA VAL A 224 -1.45 -11.23 8.35
C VAL A 224 -0.87 -10.09 7.51
N PHE A 225 -1.32 -9.99 6.26
CA PHE A 225 -1.18 -8.81 5.41
C PHE A 225 -2.53 -8.56 4.76
N MET A 226 -3.04 -7.34 4.87
CA MET A 226 -4.24 -6.92 4.16
C MET A 226 -4.06 -5.55 3.53
N GLU A 227 -4.73 -5.39 2.40
CA GLU A 227 -4.89 -4.13 1.68
C GLU A 227 -6.38 -3.96 1.42
N LEU A 228 -6.99 -2.97 2.08
CA LEU A 228 -8.37 -2.59 1.89
C LEU A 228 -8.38 -1.28 1.13
N THR A 229 -9.09 -1.24 0.01
CA THR A 229 -9.27 -0.02 -0.78
C THR A 229 -10.75 0.30 -0.82
N LYS A 230 -11.11 1.51 -0.41
CA LYS A 230 -12.43 2.09 -0.60
C LYS A 230 -12.29 3.32 -1.48
N LYS A 231 -13.06 3.35 -2.55
CA LYS A 231 -13.12 4.45 -3.52
C LYS A 231 -14.54 4.94 -3.55
N ASP A 232 -14.69 6.24 -3.73
CA ASP A 232 -15.96 6.88 -4.04
C ASP A 232 -17.10 6.47 -3.11
N ASN A 233 -17.17 7.13 -1.97
CA ASN A 233 -18.25 6.94 -1.00
C ASN A 233 -19.56 7.66 -1.37
N GLY A 234 -19.67 8.18 -2.60
CA GLY A 234 -20.83 8.91 -3.11
C GLY A 234 -20.70 10.42 -3.01
N GLU A 235 -19.86 10.94 -2.11
CA GLU A 235 -19.58 12.37 -2.00
C GLU A 235 -18.61 12.81 -3.09
N THR A 236 -18.99 13.85 -3.83
CA THR A 236 -18.18 14.36 -4.95
C THR A 236 -18.07 15.88 -4.90
N TYR A 237 -16.88 16.40 -5.21
CA TYR A 237 -16.61 17.83 -5.19
C TYR A 237 -16.10 18.25 -6.57
N SER A 238 -16.80 19.15 -7.25
CA SER A 238 -16.50 19.53 -8.64
C SER A 238 -15.16 20.25 -8.79
N THR A 239 -14.69 20.90 -7.73
CA THR A 239 -13.43 21.67 -7.70
C THR A 239 -12.73 21.50 -6.36
N PHE A 240 -11.44 21.85 -6.33
CA PHE A 240 -10.70 21.91 -5.06
C PHE A 240 -11.29 22.94 -4.08
N GLU A 241 -11.78 24.07 -4.58
CA GLU A 241 -12.46 25.07 -3.74
C GLU A 241 -13.75 24.51 -3.12
N SER A 242 -14.55 23.76 -3.88
CA SER A 242 -15.73 23.09 -3.33
C SER A 242 -15.39 22.00 -2.31
N LEU A 243 -14.25 21.32 -2.45
CA LEU A 243 -13.78 20.37 -1.45
C LEU A 243 -13.40 21.09 -0.14
N LYS A 244 -12.72 22.24 -0.24
CA LYS A 244 -12.36 23.06 0.92
C LYS A 244 -13.58 23.66 1.62
N SER A 245 -14.55 24.18 0.86
CA SER A 245 -15.76 24.78 1.44
C SER A 245 -16.61 23.76 2.20
N ASN A 246 -16.54 22.48 1.83
CA ASN A 246 -17.27 21.37 2.44
C ASN A 246 -16.34 20.42 3.22
N ALA A 247 -15.23 20.93 3.75
CA ALA A 247 -14.20 20.10 4.38
C ALA A 247 -14.70 19.26 5.57
N ASP A 248 -15.69 19.75 6.32
CA ASP A 248 -16.26 19.03 7.48
C ASP A 248 -17.06 17.80 7.04
N GLU A 249 -17.88 17.93 5.99
CA GLU A 249 -18.60 16.82 5.37
C GLU A 249 -17.64 15.82 4.74
N ALA A 250 -16.60 16.32 4.07
CA ALA A 250 -15.55 15.50 3.48
C ALA A 250 -14.82 14.66 4.54
N ALA A 251 -14.44 15.27 5.66
CA ALA A 251 -13.81 14.58 6.78
C ALA A 251 -14.75 13.55 7.44
N LEU A 252 -16.03 13.89 7.62
CA LEU A 252 -17.03 12.97 8.17
C LEU A 252 -17.19 11.72 7.28
N SER A 253 -17.25 11.91 5.97
CA SER A 253 -17.40 10.82 5.02
C SER A 253 -16.17 9.90 5.01
N LEU A 254 -14.96 10.47 5.05
CA LEU A 254 -13.73 9.68 5.22
C LEU A 254 -13.72 8.94 6.56
N ASN A 255 -14.21 9.53 7.64
CA ASN A 255 -14.25 8.87 8.95
C ASN A 255 -15.20 7.65 8.97
N LYS A 256 -16.33 7.73 8.26
CA LYS A 256 -17.22 6.58 8.08
C LYS A 256 -16.50 5.42 7.39
N ASP A 257 -15.77 5.72 6.32
CA ASP A 257 -14.98 4.71 5.58
C ASP A 257 -13.88 4.09 6.47
N ALA A 258 -13.23 4.89 7.32
CA ALA A 258 -12.24 4.42 8.28
C ALA A 258 -12.84 3.41 9.26
N VAL A 259 -13.99 3.72 9.84
CA VAL A 259 -14.70 2.83 10.77
C VAL A 259 -15.05 1.50 10.10
N GLU A 260 -15.59 1.53 8.88
CA GLU A 260 -15.91 0.32 8.13
C GLU A 260 -14.67 -0.53 7.82
N GLN A 261 -13.57 0.10 7.39
CA GLN A 261 -12.32 -0.61 7.14
C GLN A 261 -11.71 -1.18 8.43
N ALA A 262 -11.83 -0.50 9.58
CA ALA A 262 -11.44 -1.05 10.88
C ALA A 262 -12.25 -2.31 11.23
N GLN A 263 -13.57 -2.30 11.01
CA GLN A 263 -14.40 -3.50 11.19
C GLN A 263 -13.93 -4.66 10.31
N GLN A 264 -13.62 -4.38 9.04
CA GLN A 264 -13.10 -5.39 8.12
C GLN A 264 -11.72 -5.92 8.57
N VAL A 265 -10.83 -5.07 9.08
CA VAL A 265 -9.55 -5.52 9.67
C VAL A 265 -9.79 -6.46 10.83
N PHE A 266 -10.71 -6.11 11.73
CA PHE A 266 -11.07 -6.95 12.86
C PHE A 266 -11.65 -8.30 12.42
N HIS A 267 -12.71 -8.32 11.62
CA HIS A 267 -13.37 -9.56 11.19
C HIS A 267 -12.45 -10.48 10.41
N ASN A 268 -11.62 -9.92 9.52
CA ASN A 268 -10.72 -10.73 8.72
C ASN A 268 -9.49 -11.23 9.50
N THR A 269 -9.26 -10.76 10.73
CA THR A 269 -8.06 -11.10 11.51
C THR A 269 -8.39 -11.78 12.83
N PHE A 270 -9.20 -11.16 13.68
CA PHE A 270 -9.39 -11.53 15.08
C PHE A 270 -10.75 -12.21 15.37
N ASP A 271 -11.68 -12.14 14.42
CA ASP A 271 -13.04 -12.71 14.50
C ASP A 271 -13.29 -13.63 13.30
N LEU A 272 -12.37 -14.59 13.11
CA LEU A 272 -12.45 -15.54 12.02
C LEU A 272 -13.56 -16.57 12.28
N PRO A 273 -14.45 -16.85 11.30
CA PRO A 273 -15.59 -17.75 11.49
C PRO A 273 -15.14 -19.16 11.87
N PRO A 274 -15.94 -19.98 12.57
CA PRO A 274 -15.57 -21.36 12.88
C PRO A 274 -15.21 -22.14 11.62
N ARG A 275 -14.22 -23.04 11.70
CA ARG A 275 -13.90 -23.94 10.58
C ARG A 275 -15.16 -24.73 10.23
N THR A 276 -15.69 -24.55 9.03
CA THR A 276 -16.69 -25.45 8.48
C THR A 276 -16.02 -26.81 8.31
N THR A 277 -16.28 -27.73 9.24
CA THR A 277 -15.98 -29.13 9.02
C THR A 277 -16.90 -29.59 7.90
N THR A 278 -16.41 -29.63 6.66
CA THR A 278 -17.06 -30.38 5.60
C THR A 278 -17.05 -31.84 6.05
N VAL A 279 -18.14 -32.27 6.66
CA VAL A 279 -18.36 -33.70 6.93
C VAL A 279 -18.48 -34.33 5.55
N ALA A 280 -17.43 -35.05 5.14
CA ALA A 280 -17.50 -35.89 3.96
C ALA A 280 -18.65 -36.88 4.18
N ALA A 281 -19.73 -36.71 3.42
CA ALA A 281 -20.79 -37.69 3.35
C ALA A 281 -20.16 -38.99 2.85
N LYS A 282 -20.29 -40.05 3.65
CA LYS A 282 -19.91 -41.42 3.30
C LYS A 282 -20.87 -42.01 2.28
#